data_AF-A0A1F9E2I3-F1
#
_entry.id   AF-A0A1F9E2I3-F1
#
_cell.length_a   1.000
_cell.length_b   1.000
_cell.length_c   1.000
_cell.angle_alpha   90.00
_cell.angle_beta   90.00
_cell.angle_gamma   90.00
#
_symmetry.space_group_name_H-M   'P 1'
#
loop_
_entity.id
_entity.type
_entity.pdbx_description
1 polymer ?
#
loop_
_entity_poly.entity_id
_entity_poly.type
_entity_poly.pdbx_seq_one_letter_code
_entity_poly.pdbx_strand_id
1 'polypeptide(L)'
;MTIGEMRPGSLTYQYQRPKEKKGGFCQISYTYRMKSKSEYVKAEFVQDLKGQIATFKRFKKLIQQWVDLALQHSKIKIKLAKEGKIKLP
;
A
#
# COMPACT_ATOMS: atom_id res chain seq x y z
N MET A 1 -2.95 19.41 -6.90
CA MET A 1 -2.74 18.41 -5.83
C MET A 1 -1.77 17.38 -6.35
N THR A 2 -0.51 17.43 -5.91
CA THR A 2 0.49 16.42 -6.27
C THR A 2 0.46 15.31 -5.24
N ILE A 3 0.43 14.08 -5.74
CA ILE A 3 0.68 12.90 -4.92
C ILE A 3 2.20 12.89 -4.69
N GLY A 4 2.64 13.14 -3.45
CA GLY A 4 4.05 13.18 -3.09
C GLY A 4 4.75 11.82 -3.25
N GLU A 5 6.02 11.74 -2.84
CA GLU A 5 6.80 10.52 -2.94
C GLU A 5 6.16 9.33 -2.19
N MET A 6 6.35 8.14 -2.75
CA MET A 6 5.74 6.92 -2.26
C MET A 6 6.71 5.76 -2.28
N ARG A 7 6.65 4.95 -1.22
CA ARG A 7 7.40 3.70 -1.16
C ARG A 7 6.52 2.58 -0.61
N PRO A 8 6.41 1.44 -1.31
CA PRO A 8 5.73 0.27 -0.77
C PRO A 8 6.54 -0.33 0.37
N GLY A 9 5.82 -0.91 1.33
CA GLY A 9 6.41 -1.70 2.40
C GLY A 9 6.03 -1.26 3.79
N SER A 10 6.73 -1.84 4.76
CA SER A 10 6.64 -1.51 6.17
C SER A 10 8.05 -1.42 6.75
N LEU A 11 8.27 -0.40 7.57
CA LEU A 11 9.49 -0.25 8.35
C LEU A 11 9.32 -0.97 9.68
N THR A 12 10.31 -1.78 10.02
CA THR A 12 10.39 -2.47 11.31
C THR A 12 11.73 -2.12 11.95
N TYR A 13 11.69 -1.75 13.23
CA TYR A 13 12.89 -1.60 14.05
C TYR A 13 13.15 -2.90 14.79
N GLN A 14 14.33 -3.45 14.62
CA GLN A 14 14.76 -4.71 15.24
C GLN A 14 16.07 -4.51 16.00
N TYR A 15 16.35 -5.40 16.94
CA TYR A 15 17.63 -5.43 17.65
C TYR A 15 18.41 -6.67 17.25
N GLN A 16 19.70 -6.53 16.98
CA GLN A 16 20.59 -7.69 16.79
C GLN A 16 20.62 -8.58 18.03
N ARG A 17 20.59 -7.98 19.22
CA ARG A 17 20.46 -8.68 20.50
C ARG A 17 19.18 -8.23 21.20
N PRO A 18 18.04 -8.90 20.97
CA PRO A 18 16.75 -8.50 21.55
C PRO A 18 16.74 -8.49 23.08
N LYS A 19 17.39 -9.49 23.71
CA LYS A 19 17.49 -9.62 25.17
C LYS A 19 18.25 -8.47 25.82
N GLU A 20 19.27 -7.95 25.13
CA GLU A 20 20.13 -6.86 25.61
C GLU A 20 19.70 -5.48 25.06
N LYS A 21 18.70 -5.44 24.15
CA LYS A 21 18.31 -4.26 23.37
C LYS A 21 19.50 -3.52 22.73
N LYS A 22 20.50 -4.27 22.26
CA LYS A 22 21.72 -3.74 21.62
C LYS A 22 21.72 -3.95 20.10
N GLY A 23 22.35 -3.01 19.39
CA GLY A 23 22.51 -3.07 17.93
C GLY A 23 21.18 -2.93 17.20
N GLY A 24 20.43 -1.86 17.49
CA GLY A 24 19.16 -1.58 16.82
C GLY A 24 19.35 -1.25 15.34
N PHE A 25 18.51 -1.81 14.48
CA PHE A 25 18.55 -1.61 13.04
C PHE A 25 17.14 -1.43 12.48
N CYS A 26 17.01 -0.56 11.48
CA CYS A 26 15.78 -0.41 10.71
C CYS A 26 15.85 -1.28 9.46
N GLN A 27 14.78 -2.01 9.20
CA GLN A 27 14.60 -2.79 7.99
C GLN A 27 13.29 -2.37 7.33
N ILE A 28 13.29 -2.27 6.01
CA ILE A 28 12.08 -2.14 5.22
C ILE A 28 11.78 -3.46 4.51
N SER A 29 10.55 -3.93 4.64
CA SER A 29 10.07 -5.13 3.96
C SER A 29 8.91 -4.79 3.04
N TYR A 30 8.96 -5.27 1.80
CA TYR A 30 7.93 -5.01 0.79
C TYR A 30 7.80 -6.17 -0.19
N THR A 31 6.64 -6.29 -0.84
CA THR A 31 6.41 -7.27 -1.90
C THR A 31 6.30 -6.56 -3.23
N TYR A 32 7.08 -6.98 -4.22
CA TYR A 32 7.03 -6.47 -5.59
C TYR A 32 7.08 -7.64 -6.56
N ARG A 33 6.13 -7.70 -7.51
CA ARG A 33 6.01 -8.79 -8.49
C ARG A 33 6.00 -10.19 -7.83
N MET A 34 5.18 -10.36 -6.80
CA MET A 34 5.06 -11.59 -5.99
C MET A 34 6.35 -12.02 -5.27
N LYS A 35 7.38 -11.17 -5.25
CA LYS A 35 8.63 -11.42 -4.54
C LYS A 35 8.72 -10.50 -3.33
N SER A 36 8.85 -11.10 -2.15
CA SER A 36 9.13 -10.35 -0.92
C SER A 36 10.60 -9.98 -0.87
N LYS A 37 10.87 -8.72 -0.57
CA LYS A 37 12.20 -8.15 -0.41
C LYS A 37 12.32 -7.49 0.95
N SER A 38 13.55 -7.41 1.42
CA SER A 38 13.92 -6.82 2.69
C SER A 38 15.25 -6.09 2.54
N GLU A 39 15.30 -4.85 2.97
CA GLU A 39 16.47 -3.98 2.83
C GLU A 39 16.78 -3.29 4.16
N TYR A 40 18.06 -3.14 4.47
CA TYR A 40 18.50 -2.34 5.62
C TYR A 40 18.34 -0.84 5.31
N VAL A 41 17.91 -0.09 6.31
CA VAL A 41 17.68 1.36 6.21
C VAL A 41 18.53 2.06 7.25
N LYS A 42 19.35 3.01 6.81
CA LYS A 42 20.09 3.90 7.72
C LYS A 42 19.13 4.80 8.48
N ALA A 43 19.45 5.09 9.75
CA ALA A 43 18.59 5.86 10.65
C ALA A 43 18.15 7.22 10.07
N GLU A 44 19.02 7.88 9.32
CA GLU A 44 18.80 9.20 8.69
C GLU A 44 17.60 9.19 7.72
N PHE A 45 17.38 8.09 6.99
CA PHE A 45 16.30 8.00 6.00
C PHE A 45 14.99 7.48 6.59
N VAL A 46 14.97 7.04 7.85
CA VAL A 46 13.80 6.38 8.44
C VAL A 46 12.58 7.30 8.44
N GLN A 47 12.77 8.58 8.76
CA GLN A 47 11.65 9.50 8.88
C GLN A 47 11.05 9.86 7.52
N ASP A 48 11.90 10.05 6.51
CA ASP A 48 11.48 10.28 5.14
C ASP A 48 10.70 9.06 4.59
N LEU A 49 11.27 7.85 4.75
CA LEU A 49 10.61 6.62 4.32
C LEU A 49 9.28 6.37 5.06
N LYS A 50 9.14 6.76 6.33
CA LYS A 50 7.85 6.69 7.03
C LYS A 50 6.80 7.57 6.35
N GLY A 51 7.18 8.78 5.92
CA GLY A 51 6.32 9.67 5.14
C GLY A 51 5.88 9.02 3.83
N GLN A 52 6.84 8.54 3.04
CA GLN A 52 6.58 7.86 1.76
C GLN A 52 5.69 6.62 1.91
N ILE A 53 5.90 5.81 2.96
CA ILE A 53 5.06 4.64 3.26
C ILE A 53 3.64 5.05 3.63
N ALA A 54 3.47 6.10 4.44
CA ALA A 54 2.16 6.60 4.81
C ALA A 54 1.38 7.12 3.59
N THR A 55 2.06 7.81 2.69
CA THR A 55 1.50 8.27 1.41
C THR A 55 1.09 7.08 0.54
N PHE A 56 1.95 6.08 0.39
CA PHE A 56 1.64 4.86 -0.36
C PHE A 56 0.44 4.10 0.23
N LYS A 57 0.34 3.96 1.56
CA LYS A 57 -0.80 3.31 2.23
C LYS A 57 -2.12 4.01 1.93
N ARG A 58 -2.12 5.35 1.99
CA ARG A 58 -3.31 6.16 1.65
C ARG A 58 -3.71 5.96 0.20
N PHE A 59 -2.75 6.05 -0.72
CA PHE A 59 -3.00 5.81 -2.14
C PHE A 59 -3.56 4.41 -2.41
N LYS A 60 -2.93 3.38 -1.86
CA LYS A 60 -3.39 1.99 -2.02
C LYS A 60 -4.83 1.82 -1.54
N LYS A 61 -5.19 2.42 -0.40
CA LYS A 61 -6.56 2.38 0.14
C LYS A 61 -7.56 3.04 -0.81
N LEU A 62 -7.25 4.23 -1.32
CA LEU A 62 -8.12 4.96 -2.25
C LEU A 62 -8.32 4.19 -3.56
N ILE A 63 -7.24 3.64 -4.13
CA ILE A 63 -7.32 2.82 -5.34
C ILE A 63 -8.17 1.57 -5.10
N GLN A 64 -7.99 0.89 -3.96
CA GLN A 64 -8.80 -0.28 -3.62
C GLN A 64 -10.30 0.07 -3.53
N GLN A 65 -10.64 1.13 -2.82
CA GLN A 65 -12.03 1.60 -2.71
C GLN A 65 -12.61 1.98 -4.08
N TRP A 66 -11.82 2.62 -4.93
CA TRP A 66 -12.25 2.98 -6.27
C TRP A 66 -12.53 1.76 -7.15
N VAL A 67 -11.64 0.76 -7.11
CA VAL A 67 -11.84 -0.51 -7.83
C VAL A 67 -13.09 -1.24 -7.32
N ASP A 68 -13.29 -1.28 -6.00
CA ASP A 68 -14.47 -1.90 -5.40
C ASP A 68 -15.76 -1.21 -5.89
N LEU A 69 -15.79 0.12 -5.86
CA LEU A 69 -16.94 0.90 -6.35
C LEU A 69 -17.17 0.71 -7.86
N ALA A 70 -16.12 0.71 -8.67
CA ALA A 70 -16.22 0.49 -10.11
C ALA A 70 -16.79 -0.90 -10.42
N LEU A 71 -16.38 -1.92 -9.68
CA LEU A 71 -16.90 -3.28 -9.82
C LEU A 71 -18.38 -3.36 -9.43
N GLN A 72 -18.76 -2.75 -8.30
CA GLN A 72 -20.16 -2.70 -7.86
C GLN A 72 -21.02 -1.98 -8.89
N HIS A 73 -20.57 -0.82 -9.36
CA HIS A 73 -21.26 -0.06 -10.39
C HIS A 73 -21.44 -0.87 -11.68
N SER A 74 -20.40 -1.56 -12.15
CA SER A 74 -20.48 -2.44 -13.31
C SER A 74 -21.49 -3.58 -13.13
N LYS A 75 -21.50 -4.23 -11.96
CA LYS A 75 -22.45 -5.32 -11.64
C LYS A 75 -23.90 -4.82 -11.66
N ILE A 76 -24.15 -3.66 -11.05
CA ILE A 76 -25.48 -3.03 -11.03
C ILE A 76 -25.92 -2.68 -12.45
N LYS A 77 -25.05 -2.07 -13.26
CA LYS A 77 -25.34 -1.76 -14.67
C LYS A 77 -25.76 -3.00 -15.45
N ILE A 78 -25.00 -4.09 -15.34
CA ILE A 78 -25.33 -5.36 -16.01
C ILE A 78 -26.68 -5.90 -15.54
N LYS A 79 -26.95 -5.85 -14.23
CA LYS A 79 -28.24 -6.31 -13.67
C LYS A 79 -29.42 -5.52 -14.22
N LEU A 80 -29.34 -4.20 -14.19
CA LEU A 80 -30.40 -3.32 -14.70
C LEU A 80 -30.63 -3.52 -16.20
N ALA A 81 -29.58 -3.80 -16.96
CA ALA A 81 -29.69 -4.10 -18.40
C ALA A 81 -30.39 -5.43 -18.67
N LYS A 82 -30.08 -6.47 -17.88
CA LYS A 82 -30.79 -7.76 -17.93
C LYS A 82 -32.27 -7.64 -17.58
N GLU A 83 -32.60 -6.74 -16.66
CA GLU A 83 -33.98 -6.41 -16.27
C GLU A 83 -34.68 -5.50 -17.30
N GLY A 84 -34.03 -5.13 -18.40
CA GLY A 84 -34.59 -4.25 -19.44
C GLY A 84 -34.76 -2.78 -19.02
N LYS A 85 -34.28 -2.41 -17.81
CA LYS A 85 -34.45 -1.06 -17.24
C LYS A 85 -33.50 -0.03 -17.85
N ILE A 86 -32.37 -0.48 -18.39
CA ILE A 86 -31.41 0.36 -19.10
C ILE A 86 -30.88 -0.36 -20.34
N LYS A 87 -30.56 0.38 -21.41
CA LYS A 87 -29.77 -0.15 -22.53
C LYS A 87 -28.30 0.08 -22.22
N LEU A 88 -27.50 -0.98 -22.26
CA LEU A 88 -26.05 -0.81 -22.28
C LEU A 88 -25.65 -0.35 -23.69
N PRO A 89 -24.71 0.61 -23.80
CA PRO A 89 -24.14 0.99 -25.09
C PRO A 89 -23.36 -0.17 -25.72
#